data_AF-A0A7S1QM55-F1
#
_entry.id   AF-A0A7S1QM55-F1
#
_cell.length_a   1.000
_cell.length_b   1.000
_cell.length_c   1.000
_cell.angle_alpha   90.00
_cell.angle_beta   90.00
_cell.angle_gamma   90.00
#
_symmetry.space_group_name_H-M   'P 1'
#
loop_
_entity.id
_entity.type
_entity.pdbx_description
1 polymer ?
#
loop_
_entity_poly.entity_id
_entity_poly.type
_entity_poly.pdbx_seq_one_letter_code
_entity_poly.pdbx_strand_id
1 'polypeptide(L)'
;NCRRLCTVEQDCSPGATSASGFAGSCTCTCNSSTQWTGPKCDQCSHPYNQSKDCAACVDGYESYPNCYRTCTNAQDCEGHAETVTGNVNSGCQCECANSWTGSTCATCPPQFGPNCGVCAPGYQGPYPTCIRICTKEQDCSNHATEVSGLDPTCNCTCSDQWTGTSCNQCAAKYEQTECKTCASGFDD
;
A
#
# COMPACT_ATOMS: atom_id res chain seq x y z
N ASN A 1 -46.96 50.39 -12.44
CA ASN A 1 -45.75 49.76 -11.86
C ASN A 1 -45.02 48.99 -12.93
N CYS A 2 -44.06 49.62 -13.62
CA CYS A 2 -43.18 48.91 -14.55
C CYS A 2 -42.03 48.27 -13.75
N ARG A 3 -41.89 46.95 -13.83
CA ARG A 3 -40.73 46.22 -13.31
C ARG A 3 -39.84 45.80 -14.47
N ARG A 4 -38.53 45.96 -14.31
CA ARG A 4 -37.52 45.55 -15.30
C ARG A 4 -37.51 44.02 -15.42
N LEU A 5 -37.51 43.50 -16.64
CA LEU A 5 -37.29 42.07 -16.92
C LEU A 5 -35.83 41.72 -16.63
N CYS A 6 -35.60 40.48 -16.20
CA CYS A 6 -34.26 39.95 -16.06
C CYS A 6 -33.51 39.85 -17.38
N THR A 7 -32.18 39.94 -17.31
CA THR A 7 -31.28 39.58 -18.40
C THR A 7 -30.09 38.78 -17.85
N VAL A 8 -29.48 37.92 -18.67
CA VAL A 8 -28.29 37.17 -18.26
C VAL A 8 -27.17 38.11 -17.83
N GLU A 9 -26.89 39.15 -18.62
CA GLU A 9 -25.79 40.09 -18.40
C GLU A 9 -25.90 40.88 -17.08
N GLN A 10 -27.13 41.23 -16.67
CA GLN A 10 -27.34 42.10 -15.49
C GLN A 10 -27.70 41.33 -14.22
N ASP A 11 -28.32 40.15 -14.34
CA ASP A 11 -28.96 39.47 -13.22
C ASP A 11 -28.41 38.05 -12.95
N CYS A 12 -27.67 37.47 -13.90
CA CYS A 12 -27.05 36.16 -13.81
C CYS A 12 -25.52 36.25 -14.03
N SER A 13 -24.83 35.12 -13.94
CA SER A 13 -23.43 35.00 -14.35
C SER A 13 -23.30 34.65 -15.84
N PRO A 14 -22.09 34.76 -16.42
CA PRO A 14 -21.79 34.21 -17.75
C PRO A 14 -22.06 32.70 -17.90
N GLY A 15 -22.18 31.97 -16.79
CA GLY A 15 -22.55 30.56 -16.76
C GLY A 15 -24.03 30.29 -17.01
N ALA A 16 -24.89 31.31 -17.10
CA ALA A 16 -26.31 31.15 -17.41
C ALA A 16 -26.58 31.14 -18.93
N THR A 17 -27.42 30.22 -19.39
CA THR A 17 -27.90 30.15 -20.78
C THR A 17 -29.14 31.00 -21.04
N SER A 18 -29.94 31.23 -19.99
CA SER A 18 -31.13 32.07 -20.06
C SER A 18 -31.48 32.62 -18.67
N ALA A 19 -32.22 33.73 -18.67
CA ALA A 19 -32.75 34.37 -17.48
C ALA A 19 -34.25 34.62 -17.66
N SER A 20 -35.03 34.46 -16.60
CA SER A 20 -36.48 34.69 -16.61
C SER A 20 -36.97 35.37 -15.34
N GLY A 21 -38.10 36.07 -15.42
CA GLY A 21 -38.71 36.81 -14.30
C GLY A 21 -38.35 38.30 -14.29
N PHE A 22 -38.39 38.89 -13.10
CA PHE A 22 -38.15 40.32 -12.88
C PHE A 22 -36.88 40.54 -12.06
N ALA A 23 -36.26 41.71 -12.26
CA ALA A 23 -35.11 42.15 -11.47
C ALA A 23 -35.38 42.00 -9.95
N GLY A 24 -34.49 41.30 -9.24
CA GLY A 24 -34.61 40.99 -7.81
C GLY A 24 -35.28 39.64 -7.46
N SER A 25 -35.92 38.98 -8.41
CA SER A 25 -36.50 37.62 -8.25
C SER A 25 -36.24 36.76 -9.49
N CYS A 26 -35.00 36.81 -9.98
CA CYS A 26 -34.62 36.19 -11.23
C CYS A 26 -34.45 34.68 -11.09
N THR A 27 -34.87 33.94 -12.12
CA THR A 27 -34.52 32.52 -12.28
C THR A 27 -33.54 32.40 -13.44
N CYS A 28 -32.30 32.03 -13.12
CA CYS A 28 -31.24 31.77 -14.10
C CYS A 28 -31.19 30.27 -14.43
N THR A 29 -31.11 29.92 -15.71
CA THR A 29 -30.88 28.54 -16.16
C THR A 29 -29.41 28.36 -16.43
N CYS A 30 -28.74 27.46 -15.69
CA CYS A 30 -27.30 27.29 -15.79
C CYS A 30 -26.90 26.40 -16.96
N ASN A 31 -25.75 26.69 -17.56
CA ASN A 31 -25.17 25.88 -18.61
C ASN A 31 -24.59 24.59 -18.01
N SER A 32 -25.33 23.48 -18.18
CA SER A 32 -24.89 22.16 -17.72
C SER A 32 -23.63 21.66 -18.43
N SER A 33 -23.32 22.15 -19.64
CA SER A 33 -22.09 21.76 -20.34
C SER A 33 -20.80 22.33 -19.71
N THR A 34 -20.93 23.39 -18.91
CA THR A 34 -19.82 24.07 -18.22
C THR A 34 -19.94 23.99 -16.71
N GLN A 35 -20.75 23.05 -16.20
CA GLN A 35 -20.77 22.65 -14.78
C GLN A 35 -21.13 23.78 -13.79
N TRP A 36 -21.72 24.87 -14.29
CA TRP A 36 -22.22 25.97 -13.47
C TRP A 36 -23.48 25.57 -12.73
N THR A 37 -23.58 26.00 -11.48
CA THR A 37 -24.69 25.77 -10.57
C THR A 37 -24.98 26.99 -9.72
N GLY A 38 -25.97 26.88 -8.83
CA GLY A 38 -26.42 27.97 -7.99
C GLY A 38 -27.50 28.82 -8.65
N PRO A 39 -28.20 29.65 -7.87
CA PRO A 39 -29.37 30.41 -8.33
C PRO A 39 -29.03 31.47 -9.39
N LYS A 40 -27.77 31.91 -9.45
CA LYS A 40 -27.25 32.86 -10.45
C LYS A 40 -26.26 32.23 -11.42
N CYS A 41 -26.05 30.92 -11.35
CA CYS A 41 -25.08 30.18 -12.14
C CYS A 41 -23.63 30.61 -11.90
N ASP A 42 -23.32 31.14 -10.71
CA ASP A 42 -22.02 31.73 -10.33
C ASP A 42 -21.14 30.77 -9.51
N GLN A 43 -21.58 29.53 -9.33
CA GLN A 43 -20.87 28.50 -8.57
C GLN A 43 -20.52 27.31 -9.47
N CYS A 44 -19.43 26.62 -9.16
CA CYS A 44 -19.11 25.36 -9.80
C CYS A 44 -19.58 24.19 -8.92
N SER A 45 -20.10 23.13 -9.54
CA SER A 45 -20.16 21.85 -8.85
C SER A 45 -18.76 21.39 -8.45
N HIS A 46 -18.58 20.80 -7.28
CA HIS A 46 -17.32 20.09 -6.99
C HIS A 46 -17.23 18.87 -7.93
N PRO A 47 -16.08 18.58 -8.58
CA PRO A 47 -14.73 19.10 -8.36
C PRO A 47 -14.23 20.10 -9.43
N TYR A 48 -15.06 21.03 -9.91
CA TYR A 48 -14.67 22.02 -10.92
C TYR A 48 -14.20 23.34 -10.30
N ASN A 49 -13.20 23.96 -10.92
CA ASN A 49 -12.47 25.09 -10.38
C ASN A 49 -13.14 26.43 -10.71
N GLN A 50 -13.64 27.11 -9.68
CA GLN A 50 -14.30 28.41 -9.81
C GLN A 50 -13.38 29.52 -10.32
N SER A 51 -12.08 29.45 -10.04
CA SER A 51 -11.11 30.44 -10.53
C SER A 51 -10.79 30.26 -12.03
N LYS A 52 -11.30 29.19 -12.64
CA LYS A 52 -11.12 28.86 -14.06
C LYS A 52 -12.49 28.70 -14.75
N ASP A 53 -13.50 29.41 -14.27
CA ASP A 53 -14.85 29.44 -14.87
C ASP A 53 -15.46 28.04 -15.04
N CYS A 54 -15.22 27.16 -14.06
CA CYS A 54 -15.62 25.74 -14.05
C CYS A 54 -15.05 24.90 -15.22
N ALA A 55 -14.14 25.45 -16.03
CA ALA A 55 -13.57 24.82 -17.21
C ALA A 55 -12.27 24.04 -16.92
N ALA A 56 -11.98 23.79 -15.64
CA ALA A 56 -10.86 22.97 -15.18
C ALA A 56 -11.24 22.25 -13.89
N CYS A 57 -10.49 21.19 -13.56
CA CYS A 57 -10.62 20.51 -12.28
C CYS A 57 -9.95 21.31 -11.17
N VAL A 58 -10.41 21.13 -9.92
CA VAL A 58 -9.68 21.60 -8.74
C VAL A 58 -8.44 20.74 -8.48
N ASP A 59 -7.53 21.23 -7.63
CA ASP A 59 -6.32 20.50 -7.25
C ASP A 59 -6.67 19.12 -6.66
N GLY A 60 -5.89 18.10 -7.03
CA GLY A 60 -6.17 16.71 -6.68
C GLY A 60 -7.19 16.01 -7.59
N TYR A 61 -7.57 16.64 -8.69
CA TYR A 61 -8.43 16.06 -9.72
C TYR A 61 -7.87 16.36 -11.12
N GLU A 62 -8.06 15.43 -12.05
CA GLU A 62 -7.55 15.54 -13.43
C GLU A 62 -8.51 14.94 -14.46
N SER A 63 -8.18 15.03 -15.74
CA SER A 63 -9.01 14.53 -16.85
C SER A 63 -10.35 15.26 -17.01
N TYR A 64 -10.30 16.60 -17.16
CA TYR A 64 -11.47 17.39 -17.57
C TYR A 64 -12.06 16.83 -18.88
N PRO A 65 -13.39 16.71 -19.03
CA PRO A 65 -14.45 17.23 -18.15
C PRO A 65 -14.88 16.29 -17.02
N ASN A 66 -14.30 15.10 -16.89
CA ASN A 66 -14.76 14.15 -15.87
C ASN A 66 -14.19 14.42 -14.48
N CYS A 67 -13.00 15.04 -14.41
CA CYS A 67 -12.34 15.41 -13.17
C CYS A 67 -12.29 14.25 -12.16
N TYR A 68 -11.53 13.21 -12.49
CA TYR A 68 -11.29 12.08 -11.61
C TYR A 68 -10.29 12.44 -10.53
N ARG A 69 -10.53 12.01 -9.30
CA ARG A 69 -9.60 12.23 -8.17
C ARG A 69 -8.26 11.56 -8.46
N THR A 70 -7.17 12.31 -8.34
CA THR A 70 -5.81 11.77 -8.40
C THR A 70 -5.54 10.88 -7.20
N CYS A 71 -4.81 9.81 -7.41
CA CYS A 71 -4.45 8.90 -6.32
C CYS A 71 -3.48 9.56 -5.35
N THR A 72 -3.52 9.16 -4.08
CA THR A 72 -2.64 9.68 -3.03
C THR A 72 -2.09 8.55 -2.19
N ASN A 73 -0.91 8.74 -1.61
CA ASN A 73 -0.29 7.72 -0.77
C ASN A 73 -1.18 7.34 0.42
N ALA A 74 -1.74 8.34 1.10
CA ALA A 74 -2.55 8.14 2.29
C ALA A 74 -3.86 7.38 2.04
N GLN A 75 -4.50 7.55 0.88
CA GLN A 75 -5.80 6.94 0.60
C GLN A 75 -5.71 5.67 -0.24
N ASP A 76 -4.75 5.59 -1.16
CA ASP A 76 -4.74 4.56 -2.20
C ASP A 76 -3.55 3.59 -2.08
N CYS A 77 -2.54 3.93 -1.27
CA CYS A 77 -1.31 3.15 -1.11
C CYS A 77 -0.95 2.85 0.35
N GLU A 78 -1.95 2.84 1.24
CA GLU A 78 -1.81 2.54 2.68
C GLU A 78 -0.79 3.43 3.43
N GLY A 79 -0.39 4.57 2.85
CA GLY A 79 0.66 5.42 3.39
C GLY A 79 2.08 4.88 3.20
N HIS A 80 2.26 3.80 2.44
CA HIS A 80 3.52 3.07 2.28
C HIS A 80 4.17 3.21 0.90
N ALA A 81 3.73 4.16 0.07
CA ALA A 81 4.35 4.47 -1.22
C ALA A 81 5.36 5.63 -1.13
N GLU A 82 6.42 5.54 -1.93
CA GLU A 82 7.32 6.68 -2.20
C GLU A 82 6.73 7.59 -3.27
N THR A 83 6.16 6.99 -4.32
CA THR A 83 5.52 7.72 -5.41
C THR A 83 4.14 7.14 -5.70
N VAL A 84 3.20 8.02 -6.06
CA VAL A 84 1.84 7.65 -6.43
C VAL A 84 1.47 8.35 -7.72
N THR A 85 0.99 7.59 -8.70
CA THR A 85 0.56 8.12 -10.00
C THR A 85 -0.81 7.57 -10.39
N GLY A 86 -1.43 8.24 -11.38
CA GLY A 86 -2.76 7.91 -11.87
C GLY A 86 -3.91 8.49 -11.05
N ASN A 87 -5.12 8.08 -11.42
CA ASN A 87 -6.37 8.52 -10.80
C ASN A 87 -7.34 7.35 -10.64
N VAL A 88 -8.45 7.59 -9.93
CA VAL A 88 -9.46 6.55 -9.63
C VAL A 88 -10.13 5.92 -10.87
N ASN A 89 -10.00 6.53 -12.05
CA ASN A 89 -10.53 5.99 -13.30
C ASN A 89 -9.48 5.20 -14.10
N SER A 90 -8.24 5.68 -14.18
CA SER A 90 -7.15 4.98 -14.86
C SER A 90 -6.54 3.85 -14.03
N GLY A 91 -6.82 3.85 -12.71
CA GLY A 91 -6.15 3.02 -11.73
C GLY A 91 -5.00 3.77 -11.05
N CYS A 92 -4.85 3.52 -9.75
CA CYS A 92 -3.74 4.01 -8.94
C CYS A 92 -2.52 3.11 -9.11
N GLN A 93 -1.35 3.73 -9.31
CA GLN A 93 -0.07 3.04 -9.29
C GLN A 93 0.75 3.53 -8.11
N CYS A 94 1.05 2.61 -7.20
CA CYS A 94 1.84 2.85 -6.00
C CYS A 94 3.23 2.25 -6.19
N GLU A 95 4.27 3.09 -6.13
CA GLU A 95 5.65 2.63 -6.01
C GLU A 95 5.98 2.52 -4.52
N CYS A 96 6.04 1.29 -4.03
CA CYS A 96 6.14 1.03 -2.59
C CYS A 96 7.50 1.41 -2.02
N ALA A 97 7.46 2.04 -0.84
CA ALA A 97 8.64 2.33 -0.05
C ALA A 97 9.22 1.06 0.57
N ASN A 98 10.52 1.08 0.84
CA ASN A 98 11.21 -0.02 1.52
C ASN A 98 10.92 -1.39 0.85
N SER A 99 10.55 -2.39 1.65
CA SER A 99 10.16 -3.72 1.18
C SER A 99 8.66 -3.97 1.25
N TRP A 100 7.85 -2.89 1.29
CA TRP A 100 6.40 -3.00 1.11
C TRP A 100 6.10 -3.53 -0.30
N THR A 101 5.04 -4.33 -0.42
CA THR A 101 4.68 -4.99 -1.68
C THR A 101 3.16 -4.97 -1.92
N GLY A 102 2.78 -5.28 -3.16
CA GLY A 102 1.39 -5.26 -3.62
C GLY A 102 1.02 -3.95 -4.33
N SER A 103 -0.11 -3.96 -5.04
CA SER A 103 -0.55 -2.80 -5.84
C SER A 103 -0.90 -1.56 -5.00
N THR A 104 -1.16 -1.75 -3.70
CA THR A 104 -1.47 -0.69 -2.73
C THR A 104 -0.44 -0.62 -1.59
N CYS A 105 0.70 -1.32 -1.71
CA CYS A 105 1.73 -1.34 -0.65
C CYS A 105 1.24 -1.84 0.72
N ALA A 106 0.22 -2.69 0.72
CA ALA A 106 -0.41 -3.19 1.95
C ALA A 106 0.37 -4.33 2.62
N THR A 107 1.28 -4.98 1.91
CA THR A 107 1.89 -6.23 2.38
C THR A 107 3.34 -6.03 2.79
N CYS A 108 3.63 -6.31 4.06
CA CYS A 108 4.98 -6.44 4.58
C CYS A 108 5.38 -7.92 4.62
N PRO A 109 6.39 -8.37 3.84
CA PRO A 109 6.86 -9.74 3.93
C PRO A 109 7.43 -10.09 5.33
N PRO A 110 7.25 -11.33 5.84
CA PRO A 110 7.59 -11.68 7.23
C PRO A 110 9.05 -11.50 7.64
N GLN A 111 9.98 -11.50 6.68
CA GLN A 111 11.40 -11.25 6.95
C GLN A 111 11.72 -9.79 7.30
N PHE A 112 10.75 -8.89 7.10
CA PHE A 112 10.90 -7.47 7.40
C PHE A 112 10.11 -7.07 8.65
N GLY A 113 10.73 -6.18 9.43
CA GLY A 113 10.19 -5.67 10.67
C GLY A 113 9.44 -4.34 10.48
N PRO A 114 9.48 -3.45 11.49
CA PRO A 114 8.78 -2.16 11.44
C PRO A 114 9.02 -1.38 10.14
N ASN A 115 7.93 -0.85 9.58
CA ASN A 115 7.91 -0.10 8.31
C ASN A 115 8.49 -0.86 7.09
N CYS A 116 8.61 -2.19 7.19
CA CYS A 116 9.32 -3.05 6.24
C CYS A 116 10.72 -2.57 5.87
N GLY A 117 11.35 -1.75 6.71
CA GLY A 117 12.61 -1.05 6.43
C GLY A 117 13.82 -1.64 7.15
N VAL A 118 13.60 -2.71 7.91
CA VAL A 118 14.62 -3.43 8.69
C VAL A 118 14.32 -4.91 8.69
N CYS A 119 15.29 -5.75 9.03
CA CYS A 119 15.02 -7.18 9.20
C CYS A 119 14.17 -7.43 10.46
N ALA A 120 13.22 -8.36 10.34
CA ALA A 120 12.41 -8.82 11.46
C ALA A 120 13.26 -9.63 12.46
N PRO A 121 12.81 -9.79 13.72
CA PRO A 121 13.40 -10.75 14.64
C PRO A 121 13.48 -12.16 14.02
N GLY A 122 14.61 -12.83 14.20
CA GLY A 122 14.89 -14.12 13.54
C GLY A 122 15.50 -13.99 12.14
N TYR A 123 15.76 -12.78 11.66
CA TYR A 123 16.47 -12.50 10.41
C TYR A 123 17.65 -11.56 10.64
N GLN A 124 18.71 -11.70 9.85
CA GLN A 124 19.91 -10.85 9.90
C GLN A 124 20.53 -10.68 8.49
N GLY A 125 21.59 -9.87 8.40
CA GLY A 125 22.28 -9.57 7.15
C GLY A 125 21.92 -8.19 6.58
N PRO A 126 22.39 -7.88 5.36
CA PRO A 126 22.13 -6.58 4.75
C PRO A 126 20.65 -6.45 4.38
N TYR A 127 20.05 -5.31 4.73
CA TYR A 127 18.77 -4.91 4.18
C TYR A 127 18.94 -4.56 2.68
N PRO A 128 18.02 -4.96 1.77
CA PRO A 128 16.72 -5.62 1.99
C PRO A 128 16.75 -7.15 1.88
N THR A 129 17.92 -7.79 1.93
CA THR A 129 18.00 -9.25 1.73
C THR A 129 17.43 -10.03 2.92
N CYS A 130 17.73 -9.61 4.16
CA CYS A 130 17.23 -10.19 5.41
C CYS A 130 17.10 -11.73 5.41
N ILE A 131 18.18 -12.40 5.80
CA ILE A 131 18.31 -13.86 5.74
C ILE A 131 17.94 -14.46 7.10
N ARG A 132 17.21 -15.57 7.11
CA ARG A 132 16.74 -16.24 8.33
C ARG A 132 17.92 -16.77 9.16
N ILE A 133 17.92 -16.45 10.44
CA ILE A 133 18.84 -17.00 11.44
C ILE A 133 18.49 -18.47 11.66
N CYS A 134 19.50 -19.32 11.62
CA CYS A 134 19.32 -20.75 11.88
C CYS A 134 18.86 -20.99 13.32
N THR A 135 17.96 -21.95 13.51
CA THR A 135 17.43 -22.31 14.83
C THR A 135 17.60 -23.79 15.10
N LYS A 136 17.67 -24.14 16.37
CA LYS A 136 17.79 -25.52 16.83
C LYS A 136 16.63 -26.40 16.35
N GLU A 137 15.41 -25.89 16.44
CA GLU A 137 14.20 -26.63 16.08
C GLU A 137 14.13 -26.91 14.58
N GLN A 138 14.36 -25.89 13.74
CA GLN A 138 14.16 -26.00 12.30
C GLN A 138 15.35 -26.64 11.58
N ASP A 139 16.58 -26.31 11.97
CA ASP A 139 17.78 -26.61 11.17
C ASP A 139 18.62 -27.75 11.73
N CYS A 140 18.49 -28.02 13.03
CA CYS A 140 19.34 -28.96 13.75
C CYS A 140 18.54 -30.08 14.43
N SER A 141 17.36 -30.39 13.90
CA SER A 141 16.47 -31.46 14.38
C SER A 141 16.18 -31.42 15.88
N ASN A 142 16.29 -30.25 16.50
CA ASN A 142 16.24 -30.06 17.95
C ASN A 142 17.29 -30.84 18.77
N HIS A 143 18.36 -31.30 18.14
CA HIS A 143 19.43 -32.12 18.73
C HIS A 143 20.79 -31.41 18.78
N ALA A 144 20.82 -30.08 18.60
CA ALA A 144 22.03 -29.28 18.80
C ALA A 144 22.14 -28.67 20.21
N THR A 145 23.36 -28.51 20.71
CA THR A 145 23.69 -27.69 21.89
C THR A 145 23.87 -26.23 21.53
N GLU A 146 24.37 -25.94 20.33
CA GLU A 146 24.56 -24.60 19.80
C GLU A 146 24.22 -24.57 18.31
N VAL A 147 23.65 -23.46 17.85
CA VAL A 147 23.31 -23.23 16.44
C VAL A 147 23.82 -21.86 16.02
N SER A 148 24.48 -21.80 14.88
CA SER A 148 24.96 -20.55 14.30
C SER A 148 24.78 -20.53 12.78
N GLY A 149 24.96 -19.35 12.20
CA GLY A 149 24.87 -19.16 10.76
C GLY A 149 23.50 -18.67 10.28
N LEU A 150 23.37 -18.67 8.95
CA LEU A 150 22.23 -18.16 8.20
C LEU A 150 21.79 -19.22 7.20
N ASP A 151 20.48 -19.34 6.98
CA ASP A 151 19.92 -20.23 5.96
C ASP A 151 20.49 -19.90 4.56
N PRO A 152 20.94 -20.89 3.77
CA PRO A 152 20.95 -22.34 4.00
C PRO A 152 22.26 -22.90 4.61
N THR A 153 23.16 -22.03 5.07
CA THR A 153 24.51 -22.35 5.61
C THR A 153 24.53 -22.49 7.14
N CYS A 154 23.57 -23.22 7.70
CA CYS A 154 23.47 -23.44 9.14
C CYS A 154 24.59 -24.34 9.68
N ASN A 155 25.11 -24.00 10.87
CA ASN A 155 26.08 -24.81 11.60
C ASN A 155 25.47 -25.27 12.92
N CYS A 156 25.40 -26.58 13.11
CA CYS A 156 24.85 -27.25 14.29
C CYS A 156 25.96 -27.94 15.08
N THR A 157 26.12 -27.61 16.36
CA THR A 157 26.96 -28.39 17.29
C THR A 157 26.08 -29.43 17.96
N CYS A 158 26.11 -30.68 17.51
CA CYS A 158 25.21 -31.73 17.97
C CYS A 158 25.40 -32.12 19.45
N SER A 159 24.32 -32.47 20.13
CA SER A 159 24.33 -32.97 21.51
C SER A 159 24.57 -34.48 21.54
N ASP A 160 25.15 -34.95 22.65
CA ASP A 160 25.26 -36.37 22.97
C ASP A 160 25.88 -37.20 21.82
N GLN A 161 25.10 -38.14 21.29
CA GLN A 161 25.48 -39.09 20.24
C GLN A 161 24.88 -38.71 18.89
N TRP A 162 24.32 -37.50 18.77
CA TRP A 162 23.82 -36.98 17.51
C TRP A 162 24.97 -36.46 16.65
N THR A 163 24.86 -36.67 15.35
CA THR A 163 25.87 -36.35 14.33
C THR A 163 25.19 -35.93 13.03
N GLY A 164 25.99 -35.56 12.03
CA GLY A 164 25.51 -35.01 10.76
C GLY A 164 25.35 -33.49 10.81
N THR A 165 25.22 -32.87 9.64
CA THR A 165 25.16 -31.40 9.51
C THR A 165 23.93 -30.78 10.17
N SER A 166 22.84 -31.54 10.29
CA SER A 166 21.59 -31.13 10.95
C SER A 166 21.29 -31.95 12.22
N CYS A 167 22.27 -32.66 12.78
CA CYS A 167 22.10 -33.48 13.99
C CYS A 167 20.96 -34.52 13.89
N ASN A 168 20.76 -35.10 12.71
CA ASN A 168 19.70 -36.03 12.42
C ASN A 168 20.17 -37.50 12.32
N GLN A 169 21.42 -37.77 12.68
CA GLN A 169 22.02 -39.10 12.60
C GLN A 169 22.60 -39.49 13.95
N CYS A 170 22.51 -40.77 14.30
CA CYS A 170 23.24 -41.30 15.45
C CYS A 170 24.68 -41.62 15.08
N ALA A 171 25.59 -41.41 16.03
CA ALA A 171 26.92 -41.98 15.98
C ALA A 171 26.82 -43.49 15.79
N ALA A 172 27.79 -44.10 15.09
CA ALA A 172 27.72 -45.48 14.60
C ALA A 172 27.44 -46.56 15.66
N LYS A 173 27.63 -46.25 16.95
CA LYS A 173 27.39 -47.17 18.08
C LYS A 173 25.99 -47.07 18.67
N TYR A 174 25.12 -46.18 18.17
CA TYR A 174 23.82 -45.90 18.76
C TYR A 174 22.68 -46.09 17.75
N GLU A 175 21.53 -46.59 18.23
CA GLU A 175 20.33 -46.84 17.43
C GLU A 175 19.58 -45.55 17.04
N GLN A 176 18.92 -45.59 15.87
CA GLN A 176 18.48 -44.42 15.11
C GLN A 176 17.35 -43.58 15.76
N THR A 177 16.56 -44.13 16.67
CA THR A 177 15.32 -43.46 17.10
C THR A 177 15.56 -42.32 18.11
N GLU A 178 16.54 -42.47 19.00
CA GLU A 178 16.89 -41.43 20.00
C GLU A 178 18.40 -41.30 20.27
N CYS A 179 19.23 -42.12 19.62
CA CYS A 179 20.67 -42.23 19.90
C CYS A 179 21.01 -42.50 21.37
N LYS A 180 20.12 -43.19 22.09
CA LYS A 180 20.26 -43.48 23.54
C LYS A 180 20.68 -44.91 23.86
N THR A 181 20.48 -45.85 22.94
CA THR A 181 20.77 -47.27 23.15
C THR A 181 21.84 -47.76 22.19
N CYS A 182 22.66 -48.70 22.64
CA CYS A 182 23.69 -49.31 21.81
C CYS A 182 23.09 -49.99 20.58
N ALA A 183 23.75 -49.80 19.43
CA ALA A 183 23.42 -50.48 18.19
C ALA A 183 23.71 -51.98 18.31
N SER A 184 22.98 -52.80 17.56
CA SER A 184 23.20 -54.26 17.55
C SER A 184 24.68 -54.62 17.33
N GLY A 185 25.28 -55.33 18.29
CA GLY A 185 26.71 -55.70 18.28
C GLY A 185 27.63 -54.81 19.12
N PHE A 186 27.09 -53.83 19.85
CA PHE A 186 27.79 -53.06 20.88
C PHE A 186 27.16 -53.35 22.26
N ASP A 187 27.98 -53.62 23.27
CA ASP A 187 27.57 -53.77 24.68
C ASP A 187 27.86 -52.49 25.47
N ASP A 188 27.06 -52.22 26.51
CA ASP A 188 27.14 -51.04 27.40
C ASP A 188 28.45 -50.96 28.23
#